data_AF-A0A353C6C3-F1
#
_entry.id   AF-A0A353C6C3-F1
#
_cell.length_a   1.000
_cell.length_b   1.000
_cell.length_c   1.000
_cell.angle_alpha   90.00
_cell.angle_beta   90.00
_cell.angle_gamma   90.00
#
_symmetry.space_group_name_H-M   'P 1'
#
loop_
_entity.id
_entity.type
_entity.pdbx_description
1 polymer ?
#
loop_
_entity_poly.entity_id
_entity_poly.type
_entity_poly.pdbx_seq_one_letter_code
_entity_poly.pdbx_strand_id
1 'polypeptide(L)'
;MKDIKNEIEKGDYGFRRTVELSFGDAVERIKSALKDEGFGVLTEIDMKAKFKEKLDKDFGEYVMLGACNPGFAFQSLGIEMDL
;
A
#
# COMPACT_ATOMS: atom_id res chain seq x y z
N MET A 1 12.94 -20.58 -19.97
CA MET A 1 13.15 -19.34 -19.20
C MET A 1 11.99 -19.26 -18.23
N LYS A 2 12.22 -19.45 -16.93
CA LYS A 2 11.14 -19.54 -15.93
C LYS A 2 10.54 -18.15 -15.67
N ASP A 3 9.23 -18.11 -15.50
CA ASP A 3 8.35 -16.94 -15.33
C ASP A 3 8.56 -16.20 -13.99
N ILE A 4 9.68 -15.49 -13.83
CA ILE A 4 10.07 -14.84 -12.57
C ILE A 4 9.26 -13.53 -12.27
N LYS A 5 8.35 -13.08 -13.15
CA LYS A 5 7.82 -11.70 -13.08
C LYS A 5 6.45 -11.50 -12.41
N ASN A 6 5.86 -12.50 -11.77
CA ASN A 6 4.50 -12.36 -11.20
C ASN A 6 4.29 -12.96 -9.80
N GLU A 7 5.36 -13.41 -9.13
CA GLU A 7 5.24 -14.05 -7.82
C GLU A 7 5.28 -13.04 -6.67
N ILE A 8 4.54 -13.34 -5.60
CA ILE A 8 4.59 -12.59 -4.35
C ILE A 8 5.83 -13.04 -3.58
N GLU A 9 6.77 -12.12 -3.37
CA GLU A 9 7.92 -12.31 -2.50
C GLU A 9 7.47 -12.12 -1.04
N LYS A 10 7.55 -13.18 -0.23
CA LYS A 10 7.30 -13.09 1.22
C LYS A 10 8.62 -12.76 1.94
N GLY A 11 8.70 -11.57 2.54
CA GLY A 11 9.81 -11.17 3.40
C GLY A 11 9.51 -11.46 4.88
N ASP A 12 10.44 -11.06 5.76
CA ASP A 12 10.32 -11.28 7.20
C ASP A 12 9.13 -10.55 7.84
N TYR A 13 8.77 -9.39 7.29
CA TYR A 13 7.75 -8.48 7.86
C TYR A 13 6.58 -8.17 6.93
N GLY A 14 6.46 -8.86 5.79
CA GLY A 14 5.36 -8.60 4.86
C GLY A 14 5.51 -9.27 3.50
N PHE A 15 4.67 -8.81 2.57
CA PHE A 15 4.62 -9.29 1.21
C PHE A 15 5.05 -8.19 0.24
N ARG A 16 5.74 -8.58 -0.82
CA ARG A 16 6.17 -7.69 -1.88
C ARG A 16 5.82 -8.28 -3.24
N ARG A 17 5.48 -7.42 -4.18
CA ARG A 17 5.38 -7.80 -5.59
C ARG A 17 5.90 -6.66 -6.45
N THR A 18 6.70 -7.00 -7.45
CA THR A 18 7.14 -6.05 -8.47
C THR A 18 6.20 -6.14 -9.68
N VAL A 19 5.85 -5.00 -10.26
CA VAL A 19 4.95 -4.91 -11.42
C VAL A 19 5.60 -4.10 -12.53
N GLU A 20 5.32 -4.46 -13.79
CA GLU A 20 5.79 -3.73 -14.97
C GLU A 20 4.82 -2.58 -15.32
N LEU A 21 4.70 -1.61 -14.41
CA LEU A 21 3.85 -0.43 -14.56
C LEU A 21 4.66 0.83 -14.22
N SER A 22 4.22 1.99 -14.75
CA SER A 22 4.71 3.27 -14.23
C SER A 22 4.30 3.43 -12.76
N PHE A 23 5.00 4.30 -12.03
CA PHE A 23 4.66 4.56 -10.62
C PHE A 23 3.20 5.01 -10.47
N GLY A 24 2.76 5.95 -11.30
CA GLY A 24 1.37 6.44 -11.32
C GLY A 24 0.36 5.34 -11.63
N ASP A 25 0.60 4.54 -12.67
CA ASP A 25 -0.31 3.44 -13.04
C ASP A 25 -0.37 2.35 -11.96
N ALA A 26 0.75 2.07 -11.29
CA ALA A 26 0.80 1.13 -10.19
C ALA A 26 -0.04 1.61 -9.00
N VAL A 27 0.06 2.89 -8.63
CA VAL A 27 -0.74 3.49 -7.55
C VAL A 27 -2.23 3.39 -7.86
N GLU A 28 -2.66 3.78 -9.07
CA GLU A 28 -4.07 3.71 -9.45
C GLU A 28 -4.59 2.27 -9.52
N ARG A 29 -3.78 1.34 -10.04
CA ARG A 29 -4.13 -0.08 -10.05
C ARG A 29 -4.29 -0.65 -8.64
N ILE A 30 -3.42 -0.28 -7.69
CA ILE A 30 -3.53 -0.71 -6.29
C ILE A 30 -4.83 -0.17 -5.67
N LYS A 31 -5.15 1.12 -5.86
CA LYS A 31 -6.39 1.72 -5.34
C LYS A 31 -7.63 1.02 -5.90
N SER A 32 -7.64 0.71 -7.19
CA SER A 32 -8.74 -0.05 -7.81
C SER A 32 -8.85 -1.46 -7.23
N ALA A 33 -7.75 -2.20 -7.14
CA ALA A 33 -7.76 -3.57 -6.62
C ALA A 33 -8.20 -3.63 -5.15
N LEU A 34 -7.77 -2.68 -4.32
CA LEU A 34 -8.24 -2.55 -2.94
C LEU A 34 -9.75 -2.35 -2.90
N LYS A 35 -10.28 -1.46 -3.74
CA LYS A 35 -11.72 -1.18 -3.83
C LYS A 35 -12.52 -2.41 -4.24
N ASP A 36 -12.02 -3.17 -5.23
CA ASP A 36 -12.68 -4.40 -5.71
C ASP A 36 -12.79 -5.46 -4.60
N GLU A 37 -11.83 -5.50 -3.68
CA GLU A 37 -11.82 -6.36 -2.49
C GLU A 37 -12.53 -5.73 -1.26
N GLY A 38 -13.22 -4.60 -1.44
CA GLY A 38 -13.98 -3.92 -0.39
C GLY A 38 -13.15 -3.06 0.57
N PHE A 39 -11.88 -2.80 0.26
CA PHE A 39 -11.03 -1.87 1.00
C PHE A 39 -11.14 -0.45 0.44
N GLY A 40 -11.32 0.53 1.32
CA GLY A 40 -11.18 1.96 1.00
C GLY A 40 -9.80 2.48 1.39
N VAL A 41 -9.24 3.39 0.59
CA VAL A 41 -8.03 4.14 0.96
C VAL A 41 -8.43 5.29 1.89
N LEU A 42 -7.95 5.24 3.13
CA LEU A 42 -8.19 6.24 4.16
C LEU A 42 -7.13 7.34 4.16
N THR A 43 -5.88 6.97 3.85
CA THR A 43 -4.75 7.89 3.87
C THR A 43 -3.83 7.63 2.69
N GLU A 44 -3.28 8.70 2.14
CA GLU A 44 -2.27 8.68 1.09
C GLU A 44 -1.18 9.68 1.46
N ILE A 45 0.06 9.19 1.59
CA ILE A 45 1.19 9.98 2.04
C ILE A 45 2.28 9.93 0.98
N ASP A 46 2.60 11.09 0.41
CA ASP A 46 3.78 11.28 -0.43
C ASP A 46 5.03 11.39 0.45
N MET A 47 5.81 10.33 0.51
CA MET A 47 7.01 10.28 1.34
C MET A 47 8.14 11.13 0.77
N LYS A 48 8.20 11.32 -0.55
CA LYS A 48 9.17 12.22 -1.18
C LYS A 48 8.93 13.65 -0.71
N ALA A 49 7.68 14.11 -0.77
CA ALA A 49 7.31 15.42 -0.26
C ALA A 49 7.56 15.53 1.25
N LYS A 50 7.24 14.50 2.04
CA LYS A 50 7.42 14.54 3.50
C LYS A 50 8.88 14.57 3.92
N PHE A 51 9.76 13.79 3.29
CA PHE A 51 11.19 13.83 3.59
C PHE A 51 11.83 15.14 3.15
N LYS A 52 11.38 15.73 2.05
CA LYS A 52 11.83 17.07 1.67
C LYS A 52 11.39 18.12 2.70
N GLU A 53 10.12 18.12 3.08
CA GLU A 53 9.54 19.08 4.03
C GLU A 53 10.19 19.00 5.42
N LYS A 54 10.41 17.78 5.95
CA LYS A 54 10.81 17.58 7.34
C LYS A 54 12.30 17.41 7.55
N LEU A 55 13.01 16.90 6.55
CA LEU A 55 14.42 16.50 6.67
C LEU A 55 15.33 17.17 5.64
N ASP A 56 14.76 17.94 4.69
CA ASP A 56 15.44 18.48 3.51
C ASP A 56 16.23 17.43 2.72
N LYS A 57 15.68 16.21 2.62
CA LYS A 57 16.28 15.11 1.86
C LYS A 57 15.49 14.83 0.58
N ASP A 58 16.22 14.71 -0.52
CA ASP A 58 15.65 14.25 -1.79
C ASP A 58 15.49 12.72 -1.76
N PHE A 59 14.36 12.24 -2.27
CA PHE A 59 13.99 10.82 -2.25
C PHE A 59 13.28 10.41 -3.55
N GLY A 60 13.30 9.10 -3.84
CA GLY A 60 12.59 8.52 -4.99
C GLY A 60 11.07 8.57 -4.82
N GLU A 61 10.34 8.25 -5.88
CA GLU A 61 8.87 8.13 -5.84
C GLU A 61 8.46 7.05 -4.84
N TYR A 62 7.71 7.46 -3.82
CA TYR A 62 7.28 6.56 -2.76
C TYR A 62 5.99 7.11 -2.11
N VAL A 63 4.93 6.31 -2.17
CA VAL A 63 3.63 6.63 -1.59
C VAL A 63 3.24 5.53 -0.60
N MET A 64 2.78 5.93 0.58
CA MET A 64 2.14 5.03 1.54
C MET A 64 0.63 5.17 1.43
N LEU A 65 -0.07 4.04 1.29
CA LEU A 65 -1.53 3.98 1.30
C LEU A 65 -1.99 3.26 2.56
N GLY A 66 -2.76 3.94 3.41
CA GLY A 66 -3.49 3.31 4.50
C GLY A 66 -4.86 2.88 3.98
N ALA A 67 -5.12 1.57 3.95
CA ALA A 67 -6.36 1.00 3.45
C ALA A 67 -7.10 0.21 4.53
N CYS A 68 -8.43 0.27 4.51
CA CYS A 68 -9.28 -0.38 5.51
C CYS A 68 -10.54 -0.95 4.85
N ASN A 69 -10.91 -2.17 5.24
CA ASN A 69 -12.23 -2.71 4.98
C ASN A 69 -13.10 -2.45 6.22
N PRO A 70 -14.15 -1.62 6.12
CA PRO A 70 -14.94 -1.21 7.29
C PRO A 70 -15.71 -2.38 7.93
N GLY A 71 -16.09 -3.39 7.14
CA GLY A 71 -16.77 -4.58 7.66
C GLY A 71 -15.84 -5.38 8.58
N PHE A 72 -14.61 -5.62 8.15
CA PHE A 72 -13.62 -6.30 8.99
C PHE A 72 -13.19 -5.44 10.19
N ALA A 73 -12.96 -4.14 10.00
CA ALA A 73 -12.60 -3.25 11.09
C ALA A 73 -13.66 -3.22 12.20
N PHE A 74 -14.96 -3.14 11.84
CA PHE A 74 -16.05 -3.18 12.81
C PHE A 74 -16.09 -4.51 13.58
N GLN A 75 -15.85 -5.63 12.90
CA GLN A 75 -15.76 -6.94 13.56
C GLN A 75 -14.58 -7.02 14.52
N SER A 76 -13.40 -6.57 14.09
CA SER A 76 -12.17 -6.57 14.90
C SER A 76 -12.32 -5.73 16.16
N LEU A 77 -12.82 -4.50 16.05
CA LEU A 77 -13.05 -3.61 17.19
C LEU A 77 -14.12 -4.13 18.15
N GLY A 78 -15.04 -4.96 17.65
CA GLY A 78 -16.01 -5.68 18.49
C GLY A 78 -15.39 -6.80 19.34
N ILE A 79 -14.20 -7.28 18.98
CA ILE A 79 -13.45 -8.32 19.71
C ILE A 79 -12.46 -7.68 20.68
N GLU A 80 -11.67 -6.72 20.21
CA GLU A 80 -10.67 -6.00 21.00
C GLU A 80 -10.60 -4.54 20.55
N MET A 81 -10.85 -3.61 21.49
CA MET A 81 -10.96 -2.18 21.18
C MET A 81 -9.60 -1.49 21.00
N ASP A 82 -8.52 -2.09 21.52
CA ASP A 82 -7.15 -1.55 21.45
C ASP A 82 -6.43 -1.93 20.14
N LEU A 83 -7.14 -2.55 19.18
CA LEU A 83 -6.65 -2.90 17.84
C LEU A 83 -6.43 -1.70 16.91
#